data_AF-A0A8X6W918-F1
#
_entry.id   AF-A0A8X6W918-F1
#
_cell.length_a   1.000
_cell.length_b   1.000
_cell.length_c   1.000
_cell.angle_alpha   90.00
_cell.angle_beta   90.00
_cell.angle_gamma   90.00
#
_symmetry.space_group_name_H-M   'P 1'
#
loop_
_entity.id
_entity.type
_entity.pdbx_description
1 polymer ?
#
loop_
_entity_poly.entity_id
_entity_poly.type
_entity_poly.pdbx_seq_one_letter_code
_entity_poly.pdbx_strand_id
1 'polypeptide(L)' 'MDDNAWPHWTLAVEELLESEDITRMDWPAYSSDLNPIEHMWDALGRLIAARLHHPENTQQLKQMLIE' A
#
# COMPACT_ATOMS: atom_id res chain seq x y z
N MET A 1 2.87 10.49 2.93
CA MET A 1 4.01 9.63 2.58
C MET A 1 3.54 8.69 1.49
N ASP A 2 4.30 8.60 0.41
CA ASP A 2 4.10 7.69 -0.71
C ASP A 2 5.47 7.24 -1.27
N ASP A 3 5.48 6.35 -2.26
CA ASP A 3 6.68 5.74 -2.82
C ASP A 3 7.31 6.53 -3.99
N ASN A 4 6.83 7.75 -4.26
CA ASN A 4 7.17 8.57 -5.41
C ASN A 4 6.90 7.92 -6.78
N ALA A 5 5.98 6.96 -6.90
CA ALA A 5 5.60 6.44 -8.20
C ALA A 5 5.02 7.56 -9.10
N TRP A 6 5.30 7.48 -10.40
CA TRP A 6 4.90 8.50 -11.39
C TRP A 6 3.42 8.93 -11.33
N PRO A 7 2.44 8.02 -11.13
CA PRO A 7 1.03 8.43 -10.99
C PRO A 7 0.76 9.37 -9.82
N HIS A 8 1.56 9.31 -8.75
CA HIS A 8 1.42 10.19 -7.60
C HIS A 8 2.01 11.60 -7.83
N TRP A 9 2.73 11.81 -8.93
CA TRP A 9 3.34 13.08 -9.35
C TRP A 9 2.59 13.74 -10.52
N THR A 10 1.33 13.38 -10.71
CA THR A 10 0.49 14.06 -11.72
C THR A 10 0.01 15.40 -11.17
N LEU A 11 -0.18 16.39 -12.05
CA LEU A 11 -0.71 17.71 -11.68
C LEU A 11 -2.04 17.62 -10.92
N ALA A 12 -2.92 16.68 -11.33
CA ALA A 12 -4.19 16.46 -10.67
C ALA A 12 -4.03 15.98 -9.21
N VAL A 13 -2.98 15.19 -8.92
CA VAL A 13 -2.68 14.77 -7.55
C VAL A 13 -2.06 15.92 -6.76
N GLU A 14 -1.20 16.74 -7.36
CA GLU A 14 -0.65 17.93 -6.71
C GLU A 14 -1.75 18.93 -6.32
N GLU A 15 -2.66 19.27 -7.24
CA GLU A 15 -3.80 20.15 -6.97
C GLU A 15 -4.70 19.60 -5.86
N LEU A 16 -4.95 18.29 -5.85
CA LEU A 16 -5.73 17.64 -4.80
C LEU A 16 -5.04 17.77 -3.44
N LEU A 17 -3.75 17.45 -3.36
CA LEU A 17 -2.98 17.54 -2.12
C LEU A 17 -2.95 18.97 -1.57
N GLU A 18 -2.80 19.97 -2.44
CA GLU A 18 -2.88 21.39 -2.06
C GLU A 18 -4.27 21.76 -1.54
N SER A 19 -5.34 21.30 -2.21
CA SER A 19 -6.72 21.62 -1.81
C SER A 19 -7.14 21.00 -0.47
N GLU A 20 -6.56 19.85 -0.14
CA GLU A 20 -6.81 19.11 1.12
C GLU A 20 -5.83 19.50 2.23
N ASP A 21 -4.94 20.49 2.01
CA ASP A 21 -3.89 20.92 2.95
C ASP A 21 -2.95 19.76 3.38
N ILE A 22 -2.69 18.83 2.45
CA ILE A 22 -1.83 17.67 2.68
C ILE A 22 -0.42 17.98 2.17
N THR A 23 0.53 18.10 3.10
CA THR A 23 1.94 18.24 2.75
C THR A 23 2.54 16.88 2.35
N ARG A 24 3.21 16.84 1.20
CA ARG A 24 3.98 15.67 0.77
C ARG A 24 5.26 15.54 1.60
N MET A 25 5.56 14.32 2.01
CA MET A 25 6.81 14.02 2.68
C MET A 25 7.85 13.59 1.65
N ASP A 26 9.04 14.18 1.69
CA ASP A 26 10.15 13.77 0.83
C ASP A 26 10.51 12.31 1.12
N TRP A 27 10.42 11.46 0.10
CA TRP A 27 10.73 10.04 0.20
C TRP A 27 11.98 9.67 -0.62
N PRO A 28 12.97 8.97 -0.05
CA PRO A 28 14.12 8.52 -0.82
C PRO A 28 13.76 7.43 -1.84
N ALA A 29 14.35 7.50 -3.03
CA ALA A 29 14.18 6.46 -4.05
C ALA A 29 14.70 5.10 -3.54
N TYR A 30 14.07 4.01 -4.00
CA TYR A 30 14.44 2.63 -3.65
C TYR A 30 14.42 2.29 -2.15
N SER A 31 13.68 3.05 -1.34
CA SER A 31 13.60 2.86 0.11
C SER A 31 12.30 2.16 0.51
N SER A 32 12.07 0.98 -0.04
CA SER A 32 10.90 0.16 0.31
C SER A 32 10.98 -0.38 1.75
N ASP A 33 12.18 -0.58 2.27
CA ASP A 33 12.46 -0.97 3.64
C ASP A 33 11.98 0.05 4.67
N LEU A 34 11.93 1.34 4.29
CA LEU A 34 11.42 2.40 5.13
C LEU A 34 9.89 2.50 5.08
N ASN A 35 9.22 1.85 4.11
CA ASN A 35 7.77 1.98 3.93
C ASN A 35 6.99 1.06 4.89
N PRO A 36 6.25 1.59 5.88
CA PRO A 36 5.48 0.77 6.82
C PRO A 36 4.43 -0.11 6.13
N ILE A 37 3.92 0.32 4.97
CA ILE A 37 2.93 -0.43 4.20
C ILE A 37 3.53 -1.72 3.63
N GLU A 38 4.80 -1.70 3.22
CA GLU A 38 5.49 -2.90 2.71
C GLU A 38 5.64 -3.95 3.82
N HIS A 39 5.99 -3.53 5.04
CA HIS A 39 6.06 -4.43 6.20
C HIS A 39 4.70 -5.03 6.55
N MET A 40 3.64 -4.22 6.45
CA MET A 40 2.27 -4.69 6.65
C MET A 40 1.86 -5.71 5.58
N TRP A 41 2.21 -5.48 4.31
CA TRP A 41 1.94 -6.44 3.22
C TRP A 41 2.68 -7.76 3.41
N ASP A 42 3.96 -7.75 3.83
CA ASP A 42 4.70 -8.97 4.12
C ASP A 42 4.05 -9.76 5.27
N ALA A 43 3.69 -9.08 6.37
CA ALA A 43 3.00 -9.72 7.49
C ALA A 43 1.66 -10.33 7.07
N LEU A 44 0.86 -9.60 6.30
CA LEU A 44 -0.42 -10.06 5.78
C LEU A 44 -0.25 -11.26 4.81
N GLY A 45 0.74 -11.18 3.92
CA GLY A 45 1.07 -12.26 3.00
C GLY A 45 1.47 -13.55 3.74
N ARG A 46 2.26 -13.43 4.81
CA ARG A 46 2.62 -14.57 5.67
C ARG A 46 1.41 -15.16 6.39
N LEU A 47 0.49 -14.33 6.88
CA LEU A 47 -0.74 -14.78 7.53
C LEU A 47 -1.61 -15.60 6.57
N ILE A 48 -1.76 -15.14 5.32
CA ILE A 48 -2.51 -15.86 4.28
C ILE A 48 -1.79 -17.14 3.87
N ALA A 49 -0.47 -17.09 3.70
CA ALA A 49 0.34 -18.25 3.32
C ALA A 49 0.36 -19.34 4.41
N ALA A 50 0.19 -18.97 5.68
CA ALA A 50 0.10 -19.90 6.80
C ALA A 50 -1.27 -20.58 6.94
N ARG A 51 -2.30 -20.13 6.21
CA ARG A 51 -3.63 -20.77 6.24
C ARG A 51 -3.58 -22.14 5.57
N LEU A 52 -4.27 -23.12 6.16
CA LEU A 52 -4.37 -24.49 5.62
C LEU A 52 -5.03 -24.52 4.23
N HIS A 53 -5.97 -23.61 3.99
CA HIS A 53 -6.68 -23.49 2.72
C HIS A 53 -6.32 -22.15 2.07
N HIS A 54 -5.83 -22.23 0.84
CA HIS A 54 -5.57 -21.05 0.03
C HIS A 54 -6.88 -20.52 -0.58
N PRO A 55 -7.00 -19.19 -0.77
CA PRO A 55 -8.16 -18.64 -1.44
C PRO A 55 -8.15 -19.05 -2.92
N GLU A 56 -9.26 -19.63 -3.38
CA GLU A 56 -9.45 -20.08 -4.76
C GLU A 56 -10.00 -18.98 -5.66
N ASN A 57 -10.52 -17.91 -5.05
CA ASN A 57 -11.08 -16.77 -5.76
C ASN A 57 -10.95 -15.48 -4.93
N THR A 58 -11.17 -14.35 -5.61
CA THR A 58 -11.03 -13.01 -5.02
C THR A 58 -12.00 -12.78 -3.86
N GLN A 59 -13.17 -13.43 -3.85
CA GLN A 59 -14.14 -13.27 -2.77
C GLN A 59 -13.67 -13.94 -1.49
N GLN A 60 -13.13 -15.16 -1.58
CA GLN A 60 -12.51 -15.85 -0.46
C GLN A 60 -11.30 -15.06 0.05
N LEU A 61 -10.43 -14.58 -0.84
CA LEU A 61 -9.30 -13.74 -0.43
C LEU A 61 -9.76 -12.50 0.35
N LYS A 62 -10.77 -11.77 -0.14
CA LYS A 62 -11.34 -10.61 0.57
C LYS A 62 -11.85 -10.97 1.96
N GLN A 63 -12.56 -12.08 2.08
CA GLN A 63 -13.05 -12.56 3.37
C GLN A 63 -11.87 -12.84 4.33
N MET A 64 -10.81 -13.48 3.84
CA MET A 64 -9.62 -13.76 4.61
C MET A 64 -8.85 -12.50 5.06
N LEU A 65 -8.99 -11.38 4.35
CA LEU A 65 -8.33 -10.12 4.68
C LEU A 65 -9.07 -9.28 5.73
N ILE A 66 -10.36 -9.54 5.96
CA ILE A 66 -11.24 -8.75 6.85
C ILE A 66 -11.44 -9.44 8.21
N GLU A 67 -11.21 -10.75 8.28
CA GLU A 67 -11.22 -11.57 9.50
C GLU A 67 -9.94 -11.43 10.33
#